data_AF-A0A6G3Z5T6-F1
#
_entry.id   AF-A0A6G3Z5T6-F1
#
_cell.length_a   1.000
_cell.length_b   1.000
_cell.length_c   1.000
_cell.angle_alpha   90.00
_cell.angle_beta   90.00
_cell.angle_gamma   90.00
#
_symmetry.space_group_name_H-M   'P 1'
#
loop_
_entity.id
_entity.type
_entity.pdbx_description
1 polymer ?
#
loop_
_entity_poly.entity_id
_entity_poly.type
_entity_poly.pdbx_seq_one_letter_code
_entity_poly.pdbx_strand_id
1 'polypeptide(L)'
;MQDLVTAALTKKDFRTAATLLKQWKQKDPKDPRLLLMIGQYQEATERWKLAEKSYLKLLRQTASPKLMGQARQGIQRVQSVITQAREEALETARTQPHNQEPGLLCLEPVQGEHRKVAAQGLAKIMQIDPYTAGLQLPSKGWRLYRVGAVGEMEYYGQALREAQTPAFWVKQADVNALQVFRLQYFRRVQTQAEVVCQNADGQSGAIAFDWSEVSQIVMGQLPLFESVVDMDAWKKLQRKEKTQDHAEIIDLHLHQRKCILRLCDRTYDFRQGNPLPNADAIPDKALSTRPHWNALITYIREQAKVPVRTGFSQFGEGALEYLDLLPTLKHHIALARMQPTNWDPAFHLYSGLHFLQHSGTL
;
A
#
# COMPACT_ATOMS: atom_id res chain seq x y z
N MET A 1 5.90 -7.06 -52.12
CA MET A 1 5.38 -7.50 -50.80
C MET A 1 4.85 -6.33 -50.01
N GLN A 2 5.63 -5.28 -49.78
CA GLN A 2 5.19 -4.09 -49.04
C GLN A 2 3.88 -3.50 -49.57
N ASP A 3 3.78 -3.23 -50.87
CA ASP A 3 2.58 -2.61 -51.46
C ASP A 3 1.32 -3.47 -51.33
N LEU A 4 1.48 -4.81 -51.37
CA LEU A 4 0.37 -5.76 -51.18
C LEU A 4 -0.14 -5.72 -49.73
N VAL A 5 0.76 -5.62 -48.75
CA VAL A 5 0.39 -5.48 -47.34
C VAL A 5 -0.28 -4.12 -47.12
N THR A 6 0.27 -3.04 -47.65
CA THR A 6 -0.32 -1.69 -47.57
C THR A 6 -1.72 -1.68 -48.17
N ALA A 7 -1.91 -2.24 -49.37
CA ALA A 7 -3.23 -2.30 -50.02
C ALA A 7 -4.25 -3.09 -49.20
N ALA A 8 -3.84 -4.21 -48.59
CA ALA A 8 -4.70 -5.00 -47.70
C ALA A 8 -5.09 -4.22 -46.43
N LEU A 9 -4.13 -3.51 -45.81
CA LEU A 9 -4.40 -2.66 -44.63
C LEU A 9 -5.35 -1.50 -44.96
N THR A 10 -5.15 -0.81 -46.09
CA THR A 10 -6.04 0.28 -46.53
C THR A 10 -7.47 -0.22 -46.77
N LYS A 11 -7.63 -1.45 -47.26
CA LYS A 11 -8.94 -2.10 -47.45
C LYS A 11 -9.51 -2.73 -46.16
N LYS A 12 -8.82 -2.60 -45.02
CA LYS A 12 -9.15 -3.28 -43.75
C LYS A 12 -9.24 -4.82 -43.87
N ASP A 13 -8.56 -5.40 -44.86
CA ASP A 13 -8.47 -6.85 -45.03
C ASP A 13 -7.32 -7.41 -44.19
N PHE A 14 -7.60 -7.56 -42.89
CA PHE A 14 -6.60 -8.01 -41.91
C PHE A 14 -6.18 -9.47 -42.11
N ARG A 15 -7.05 -10.33 -42.66
CA ARG A 15 -6.72 -11.74 -42.93
C ARG A 15 -5.67 -11.85 -44.02
N THR A 16 -5.86 -11.11 -45.12
CA THR A 16 -4.90 -11.07 -46.21
C THR A 16 -3.60 -10.41 -45.77
N ALA A 17 -3.66 -9.29 -45.04
CA ALA A 17 -2.47 -8.63 -44.49
C ALA A 17 -1.64 -9.57 -43.58
N ALA A 18 -2.30 -10.31 -42.67
CA ALA A 18 -1.63 -11.28 -41.80
C ALA A 18 -0.95 -12.41 -42.58
N THR A 19 -1.59 -12.91 -43.64
CA THR A 19 -1.06 -13.98 -44.48
C THR A 19 0.16 -13.51 -45.26
N LEU A 20 0.09 -12.33 -45.87
CA LEU A 20 1.21 -11.70 -46.59
C LEU A 20 2.40 -11.41 -45.65
N LEU A 21 2.15 -10.94 -44.42
CA LEU A 21 3.19 -10.73 -43.42
C LEU A 21 3.86 -12.04 -42.99
N LYS A 22 3.09 -13.13 -42.83
CA LYS A 22 3.64 -14.45 -42.51
C LYS A 22 4.54 -14.97 -43.63
N GLN A 23 4.10 -14.85 -44.88
CA GLN A 23 4.89 -15.23 -46.06
C GLN A 23 6.17 -14.40 -46.18
N TRP A 24 6.08 -13.08 -45.98
CA TRP A 24 7.26 -12.20 -46.02
C TRP A 24 8.25 -12.56 -44.91
N LYS A 25 7.78 -12.83 -43.69
CA LYS A 25 8.65 -13.27 -42.59
C LYS A 25 9.40 -14.56 -42.89
N GLN A 26 8.79 -15.49 -43.62
CA GLN A 26 9.44 -16.74 -44.02
C GLN A 26 10.49 -16.50 -45.11
N LYS A 27 10.22 -15.59 -46.05
CA LYS A 27 11.09 -15.31 -47.19
C LYS A 27 12.28 -14.43 -46.82
N ASP A 28 12.04 -13.39 -46.03
CA ASP A 28 13.07 -12.44 -45.60
C ASP A 28 12.79 -11.93 -44.17
N PRO A 29 13.23 -12.68 -43.14
CA PRO A 29 13.00 -12.31 -41.74
C PRO A 29 13.83 -11.10 -41.28
N LYS A 30 14.84 -10.67 -42.05
CA LYS A 30 15.78 -9.61 -41.66
C LYS A 30 15.44 -8.26 -42.30
N ASP A 31 14.53 -8.20 -43.26
CA ASP A 31 14.08 -6.95 -43.88
C ASP A 31 13.49 -5.99 -42.83
N PRO A 32 14.08 -4.80 -42.59
CA PRO A 32 13.54 -3.81 -41.67
C PRO A 32 12.12 -3.33 -42.05
N ARG A 33 11.75 -3.36 -43.34
CA ARG A 33 10.41 -2.97 -43.81
C ARG A 33 9.34 -3.92 -43.31
N LEU A 34 9.68 -5.19 -43.10
CA LEU A 34 8.77 -6.15 -42.49
C LEU A 34 8.35 -5.70 -41.09
N LEU A 35 9.28 -5.22 -40.26
CA LEU A 35 8.96 -4.73 -38.92
C LEU A 35 8.07 -3.50 -38.94
N LEU A 36 8.26 -2.59 -39.90
CA LEU A 36 7.39 -1.44 -40.09
C LEU A 36 5.96 -1.89 -40.39
N MET A 37 5.80 -2.83 -41.32
CA MET A 37 4.48 -3.34 -41.73
C MET A 37 3.81 -4.17 -40.63
N ILE A 38 4.57 -4.93 -39.85
CA ILE A 38 4.05 -5.61 -38.65
C ILE A 38 3.51 -4.59 -37.64
N GLY A 39 4.25 -3.50 -37.41
CA GLY A 39 3.81 -2.41 -36.53
C GLY A 39 2.51 -1.77 -37.01
N GLN A 40 2.42 -1.44 -38.30
CA GLN A 40 1.21 -0.84 -38.89
C GLN A 40 0.01 -1.79 -38.88
N TYR A 41 0.22 -3.10 -39.11
CA TYR A 41 -0.83 -4.10 -38.96
C TYR A 41 -1.33 -4.20 -37.50
N GLN A 42 -0.42 -4.15 -36.54
CA GLN A 42 -0.77 -4.16 -35.12
C GLN A 42 -1.51 -2.88 -34.72
N GLU A 43 -1.11 -1.71 -35.25
CA GLU A 43 -1.83 -0.44 -35.10
C GLU A 43 -3.25 -0.56 -35.67
N ALA A 44 -3.40 -1.05 -36.91
CA ALA A 44 -4.70 -1.19 -37.57
C ALA A 44 -5.63 -2.24 -36.94
N THR A 45 -5.09 -3.15 -36.12
CA THR A 45 -5.86 -4.16 -35.37
C THR A 45 -5.96 -3.85 -33.88
N GLU A 46 -5.68 -2.59 -33.51
CA GLU A 46 -5.79 -2.05 -32.15
C GLU A 46 -4.90 -2.76 -31.12
N ARG A 47 -3.85 -3.42 -31.59
CA ARG A 47 -2.84 -4.09 -30.76
C ARG A 47 -1.72 -3.13 -30.40
N TRP A 48 -2.06 -2.02 -29.77
CA TRP A 48 -1.20 -0.86 -29.52
C TRP A 48 0.15 -1.22 -28.87
N LYS A 49 0.13 -1.99 -27.78
CA LYS A 49 1.36 -2.43 -27.07
C LYS A 49 2.30 -3.27 -27.96
N LEU A 50 1.75 -4.07 -28.86
CA LEU A 50 2.55 -4.86 -29.80
C LEU A 50 3.12 -3.96 -30.92
N ALA A 51 2.32 -3.01 -31.41
CA ALA A 51 2.74 -2.05 -32.43
C ALA A 51 3.95 -1.23 -31.98
N GLU A 52 3.89 -0.66 -30.76
CA GLU A 52 5.01 0.09 -30.17
C GLU A 52 6.29 -0.77 -30.07
N LYS A 53 6.16 -2.02 -29.60
CA LYS A 53 7.29 -2.96 -29.51
C LYS A 53 7.93 -3.23 -30.88
N SER A 54 7.12 -3.35 -31.93
CA SER A 54 7.60 -3.56 -33.31
C SER A 54 8.33 -2.33 -33.84
N TYR A 55 7.82 -1.12 -33.60
CA TYR A 55 8.49 0.12 -33.99
C TYR A 55 9.79 0.38 -33.23
N LEU A 56 9.83 0.13 -31.91
CA LEU A 56 11.06 0.22 -31.12
C LEU A 56 12.11 -0.78 -31.60
N LYS A 57 11.70 -2.00 -31.96
CA LYS A 57 12.60 -3.00 -32.55
C LYS A 57 13.15 -2.53 -33.89
N LEU A 58 12.32 -1.93 -34.75
CA LEU A 58 12.75 -1.35 -36.02
C LEU A 58 13.81 -0.26 -35.82
N LEU A 59 13.60 0.67 -34.88
CA LEU A 59 14.56 1.74 -34.59
C LEU A 59 15.94 1.23 -34.15
N ARG A 60 16.01 0.05 -33.51
CA ARG A 60 17.29 -0.58 -33.12
C ARG A 60 18.00 -1.30 -34.27
N GLN A 61 17.30 -1.59 -35.36
CA GLN A 61 17.76 -2.48 -36.43
C GLN A 61 17.93 -1.80 -37.80
N THR A 62 17.54 -0.54 -37.93
CA THR A 62 17.62 0.19 -39.19
C THR A 62 18.49 1.44 -39.09
N ALA A 63 19.30 1.67 -40.12
CA ALA A 63 20.03 2.93 -40.32
C ALA A 63 19.33 3.85 -41.35
N SER A 64 18.18 3.43 -41.91
CA SER A 64 17.48 4.21 -42.95
C SER A 64 16.71 5.38 -42.32
N PRO A 65 17.04 6.64 -42.66
CA PRO A 65 16.36 7.81 -42.08
C PRO A 65 14.85 7.82 -42.34
N LYS A 66 14.42 7.34 -43.51
CA LYS A 66 13.00 7.24 -43.89
C LYS A 66 12.24 6.25 -42.99
N LEU A 67 12.79 5.06 -42.77
CA LEU A 67 12.16 4.05 -41.90
C LEU A 67 12.16 4.49 -40.43
N MET A 68 13.23 5.16 -39.99
CA MET A 68 13.28 5.75 -38.65
C MET A 68 12.20 6.82 -38.45
N GLY A 69 12.02 7.71 -39.42
CA GLY A 69 10.95 8.72 -39.39
C GLY A 69 9.56 8.10 -39.29
N GLN A 70 9.29 7.08 -40.11
CA GLN A 70 8.01 6.36 -40.08
C GLN A 70 7.78 5.61 -38.76
N ALA A 71 8.82 4.98 -38.20
CA ALA A 71 8.72 4.29 -36.91
C ALA A 71 8.46 5.27 -35.76
N ARG A 72 9.13 6.43 -35.73
CA ARG A 72 8.89 7.48 -34.72
C ARG A 72 7.47 8.03 -34.79
N GLN A 73 6.96 8.29 -36.00
CA GLN A 73 5.57 8.71 -36.18
C GLN A 73 4.57 7.63 -35.71
N GLY A 74 4.85 6.35 -36.00
CA GLY A 74 4.06 5.23 -35.48
C GLY A 74 4.05 5.17 -33.96
N ILE A 75 5.21 5.33 -33.32
CA ILE A 75 5.32 5.41 -31.86
C ILE A 75 4.49 6.57 -31.31
N GLN A 76 4.59 7.77 -31.90
CA GLN A 76 3.83 8.93 -31.45
C GLN A 76 2.31 8.70 -31.50
N ARG A 77 1.78 8.14 -32.59
CA ARG A 77 0.34 7.83 -32.71
C ARG A 77 -0.10 6.76 -31.71
N VAL A 78 0.67 5.69 -31.58
CA VAL A 78 0.35 4.61 -30.63
C VAL A 78 0.37 5.14 -29.20
N GLN A 79 1.34 5.99 -28.84
CA GLN A 79 1.43 6.60 -27.52
C GLN A 79 0.28 7.58 -27.26
N SER A 80 -0.12 8.39 -28.25
CA SER A 80 -1.25 9.30 -28.07
C SER A 80 -2.55 8.54 -27.80
N VAL A 81 -2.81 7.45 -28.53
CA VAL A 81 -4.00 6.61 -28.31
C VAL A 81 -3.98 5.94 -26.93
N ILE A 82 -2.83 5.41 -26.52
CA ILE A 82 -2.70 4.77 -25.19
C ILE A 82 -2.91 5.80 -24.06
N THR A 83 -2.35 7.00 -24.19
CA THR A 83 -2.50 8.07 -23.20
C THR A 83 -3.94 8.54 -23.13
N GLN A 84 -4.58 8.79 -24.28
CA GLN A 84 -5.98 9.22 -24.34
C GLN A 84 -6.91 8.17 -23.73
N ALA A 85 -6.76 6.88 -24.07
CA ALA A 85 -7.58 5.82 -23.50
C ALA A 85 -7.41 5.70 -21.98
N ARG A 86 -6.20 5.95 -21.47
CA ARG A 86 -5.94 6.03 -20.03
C ARG A 86 -6.63 7.22 -19.38
N GLU A 87 -6.54 8.40 -19.98
CA GLU A 87 -7.20 9.62 -19.49
C GLU A 87 -8.72 9.43 -19.46
N GLU A 88 -9.32 8.87 -20.51
CA GLU A 88 -10.74 8.55 -20.58
C GLU A 88 -11.15 7.53 -19.49
N ALA A 89 -10.32 6.50 -19.24
CA ALA A 89 -10.56 5.54 -18.18
C ALA A 89 -10.49 6.18 -16.78
N LEU A 90 -9.54 7.09 -16.56
CA LEU A 90 -9.39 7.83 -15.30
C LEU A 90 -10.56 8.80 -15.07
N GLU A 91 -11.01 9.51 -16.11
CA GLU A 91 -12.16 10.41 -16.02
C GLU A 91 -13.47 9.63 -15.82
N THR A 92 -13.62 8.47 -16.47
CA THR A 92 -14.74 7.55 -16.20
C THR A 92 -14.71 7.06 -14.76
N ALA A 93 -13.54 6.74 -14.23
CA ALA A 93 -13.40 6.36 -12.82
C ALA A 93 -13.77 7.52 -11.88
N ARG A 94 -13.47 8.78 -12.23
CA ARG A 94 -13.74 9.98 -11.41
C ARG A 94 -15.18 10.50 -11.46
N THR A 95 -15.94 10.19 -12.50
CA THR A 95 -17.27 10.78 -12.73
C THR A 95 -18.39 10.16 -11.88
N GLN A 96 -18.15 8.99 -11.28
CA GLN A 96 -19.10 8.39 -10.33
C GLN A 96 -18.94 8.99 -8.92
N PRO A 97 -20.01 9.47 -8.26
CA PRO A 97 -19.90 10.13 -6.95
C PRO A 97 -19.20 9.28 -5.87
N HIS A 98 -19.46 7.97 -5.84
CA HIS A 98 -18.83 7.03 -4.90
C HIS A 98 -17.33 6.82 -5.14
N ASN A 99 -16.83 7.18 -6.32
CA ASN A 99 -15.44 7.00 -6.69
C ASN A 99 -14.57 8.23 -6.38
N GLN A 100 -15.18 9.35 -6.00
CA GLN A 100 -14.48 10.56 -5.57
C GLN A 100 -14.11 10.56 -4.09
N GLU A 101 -14.63 9.59 -3.33
CA GLU A 101 -14.26 9.41 -1.93
C GLU A 101 -12.73 9.24 -1.80
N PRO A 102 -12.10 9.80 -0.74
CA PRO A 102 -10.67 9.63 -0.52
C PRO A 102 -10.31 8.15 -0.37
N GLY A 103 -9.31 7.73 -1.12
CA GLY A 103 -8.78 6.39 -1.16
C GLY A 103 -7.27 6.37 -1.03
N LEU A 104 -6.77 5.19 -0.68
CA LEU A 104 -5.36 4.89 -0.47
C LEU A 104 -4.94 3.77 -1.42
N LEU A 105 -3.74 3.85 -1.98
CA LEU A 105 -3.09 2.78 -2.71
C LEU A 105 -1.84 2.35 -1.95
N CYS A 106 -1.77 1.06 -1.62
CA CYS A 106 -0.66 0.46 -0.91
C CYS A 106 0.06 -0.56 -1.79
N LEU A 107 1.39 -0.58 -1.72
CA LEU A 107 2.22 -1.60 -2.32
C LEU A 107 2.53 -2.70 -1.30
N GLU A 108 2.47 -3.95 -1.76
CA GLU A 108 2.81 -5.12 -0.96
C GLU A 108 4.29 -5.49 -1.13
N PRO A 109 4.91 -6.16 -0.14
CA PRO A 109 6.34 -6.47 -0.20
C PRO A 109 6.64 -7.47 -1.31
N VAL A 110 7.71 -7.20 -2.07
CA VAL A 110 8.19 -8.11 -3.12
C VAL A 110 9.65 -8.46 -2.89
N GLN A 111 9.94 -9.77 -2.89
CA GLN A 111 11.25 -10.34 -2.61
C GLN A 111 11.80 -11.16 -3.79
N GLY A 112 13.12 -11.31 -3.82
CA GLY A 112 13.84 -12.16 -4.77
C GLY A 112 13.60 -11.79 -6.23
N GLU A 113 13.52 -12.81 -7.08
CA GLU A 113 13.43 -12.69 -8.54
C GLU A 113 12.19 -11.93 -9.04
N HIS A 114 11.10 -11.93 -8.26
CA HIS A 114 9.87 -11.23 -8.60
C HIS A 114 10.01 -9.70 -8.54
N ARG A 115 11.01 -9.19 -7.80
CA ARG A 115 11.19 -7.75 -7.61
C ARG A 115 11.48 -7.01 -8.91
N LYS A 116 12.24 -7.62 -9.83
CA LYS A 116 12.56 -7.02 -11.13
C LYS A 116 11.31 -6.85 -12.00
N VAL A 117 10.43 -7.85 -12.00
CA VAL A 117 9.17 -7.82 -12.75
C VAL A 117 8.23 -6.78 -12.15
N ALA A 118 8.06 -6.79 -10.83
CA ALA A 118 7.23 -5.80 -10.13
C ALA A 118 7.74 -4.36 -10.33
N ALA A 119 9.06 -4.16 -10.41
CA ALA A 119 9.64 -2.83 -10.66
C ALA A 119 9.35 -2.35 -12.08
N GLN A 120 9.43 -3.25 -13.07
CA GLN A 120 9.05 -2.94 -14.45
C GLN A 120 7.56 -2.65 -14.58
N GLY A 121 6.71 -3.40 -13.87
CA GLY A 121 5.27 -3.15 -13.79
C GLY A 121 4.96 -1.78 -13.22
N LEU A 122 5.52 -1.46 -12.05
CA LEU A 122 5.36 -0.17 -11.39
C LEU A 122 5.83 0.99 -12.28
N ALA A 123 7.04 0.88 -12.84
CA ALA A 123 7.62 1.87 -13.75
C ALA A 123 6.69 2.18 -14.93
N LYS A 124 6.12 1.12 -15.54
CA LYS A 124 5.24 1.26 -16.70
C LYS A 124 3.92 1.94 -16.34
N ILE A 125 3.26 1.51 -15.26
CA ILE A 125 1.95 2.05 -14.87
C ILE A 125 2.09 3.50 -14.39
N MET A 126 3.11 3.77 -13.59
CA MET A 126 3.35 5.09 -12.99
C MET A 126 4.17 6.02 -13.88
N GLN A 127 4.61 5.56 -15.06
CA GLN A 127 5.43 6.33 -16.01
C GLN A 127 6.69 6.94 -15.38
N ILE A 128 7.35 6.16 -14.52
CA ILE A 128 8.64 6.49 -13.91
C ILE A 128 9.72 5.54 -14.44
N ASP A 129 10.99 5.87 -14.22
CA ASP A 129 12.06 4.97 -14.65
C ASP A 129 12.11 3.69 -13.77
N PRO A 130 12.59 2.55 -14.33
CA PRO A 130 12.66 1.29 -13.60
C PRO A 130 13.52 1.30 -12.33
N TYR A 131 14.53 2.18 -12.25
CA TYR A 131 15.40 2.26 -11.08
C TYR A 131 14.65 2.93 -9.92
N THR A 132 14.03 4.09 -10.15
CA THR A 132 13.18 4.78 -9.17
C THR A 132 12.02 3.90 -8.72
N ALA A 133 11.36 3.19 -9.64
CA ALA A 133 10.32 2.22 -9.29
C ALA A 133 10.86 1.12 -8.37
N GLY A 134 12.06 0.60 -8.65
CA GLY A 134 12.71 -0.41 -7.82
C GLY A 134 13.02 0.06 -6.39
N LEU A 135 13.32 1.34 -6.20
CA LEU A 135 13.52 1.95 -4.87
C LEU A 135 12.20 2.13 -4.11
N GLN A 136 11.10 2.35 -4.82
CA GLN A 136 9.79 2.55 -4.19
C GLN A 136 9.16 1.25 -3.68
N LEU A 137 9.49 0.10 -4.30
CA LEU A 137 8.94 -1.20 -3.89
C LEU A 137 9.38 -1.60 -2.47
N PRO A 138 8.45 -1.90 -1.56
CA PRO A 138 8.84 -2.42 -0.25
C PRO A 138 9.43 -3.83 -0.37
N SER A 139 10.47 -4.11 0.41
CA SER A 139 11.03 -5.47 0.57
C SER A 139 10.43 -6.21 1.76
N LYS A 140 9.98 -5.45 2.75
CA LYS A 140 9.35 -5.87 3.99
C LYS A 140 8.17 -4.93 4.27
N GLY A 141 7.05 -5.49 4.72
CA GLY A 141 5.85 -4.73 5.06
C GLY A 141 5.17 -4.05 3.87
N TRP A 142 4.03 -3.43 4.14
CA TRP A 142 3.33 -2.59 3.17
C TRP A 142 3.93 -1.19 3.11
N ARG A 143 3.73 -0.51 1.98
CA ARG A 143 4.06 0.91 1.81
C ARG A 143 2.84 1.66 1.31
N LEU A 144 2.43 2.72 2.01
CA LEU A 144 1.49 3.69 1.44
C LEU A 144 2.18 4.39 0.27
N TYR A 145 1.58 4.29 -0.91
CA TYR A 145 2.21 4.72 -2.16
C TYR A 145 1.56 5.95 -2.77
N ARG A 146 0.23 6.04 -2.66
CA ARG A 146 -0.53 7.16 -3.21
C ARG A 146 -1.84 7.33 -2.45
N VAL A 147 -2.34 8.56 -2.44
CA VAL A 147 -3.67 8.92 -1.98
C VAL A 147 -4.36 9.75 -3.06
N GLY A 148 -5.68 9.72 -3.08
CA GLY A 148 -6.49 10.44 -4.07
C GLY A 148 -7.92 9.92 -4.10
N ALA A 149 -8.64 10.16 -5.19
CA ALA A 149 -9.97 9.57 -5.39
C ALA A 149 -9.88 8.03 -5.44
N VAL A 150 -10.78 7.32 -4.76
CA VAL A 150 -10.73 5.86 -4.66
C VAL A 150 -10.83 5.18 -6.02
N GLY A 151 -11.61 5.71 -6.97
CA GLY A 151 -11.68 5.16 -8.33
C GLY A 151 -10.34 5.23 -9.07
N GLU A 152 -9.55 6.28 -8.84
CA GLU A 152 -8.19 6.40 -9.37
C GLU A 152 -7.25 5.39 -8.69
N MET A 153 -7.39 5.19 -7.37
CA MET A 153 -6.58 4.20 -6.63
C MET A 153 -6.89 2.77 -7.08
N GLU A 154 -8.17 2.48 -7.35
CA GLU A 154 -8.64 1.21 -7.89
C GLU A 154 -8.06 0.96 -9.28
N TYR A 155 -8.19 1.92 -10.20
CA TYR A 155 -7.62 1.81 -11.54
C TYR A 155 -6.13 1.48 -11.49
N TYR A 156 -5.35 2.21 -10.68
CA TYR A 156 -3.93 1.94 -10.52
C TYR A 156 -3.65 0.60 -9.85
N GLY A 157 -4.39 0.25 -8.82
CA GLY A 157 -4.24 -1.03 -8.12
C GLY A 157 -4.47 -2.22 -9.03
N GLN A 158 -5.53 -2.19 -9.85
CA GLN A 158 -5.83 -3.21 -10.84
C GLN A 158 -4.71 -3.30 -11.90
N ALA A 159 -4.33 -2.15 -12.49
CA ALA A 159 -3.27 -2.10 -13.50
C ALA A 159 -1.91 -2.60 -12.98
N LEU A 160 -1.59 -2.34 -11.70
CA LEU A 160 -0.39 -2.84 -11.03
C LEU A 160 -0.45 -4.36 -10.84
N ARG A 161 -1.58 -4.90 -10.35
CA ARG A 161 -1.78 -6.35 -10.18
C ARG A 161 -1.64 -7.09 -11.50
N GLU A 162 -2.26 -6.60 -12.56
CA GLU A 162 -2.12 -7.16 -13.93
C GLU A 162 -0.67 -7.13 -14.43
N ALA A 163 0.10 -6.12 -14.03
CA ALA A 163 1.52 -5.99 -14.33
C ALA A 163 2.42 -6.78 -13.36
N GLN A 164 1.86 -7.67 -12.53
CA GLN A 164 2.57 -8.48 -11.54
C GLN A 164 3.30 -7.65 -10.47
N THR A 165 2.74 -6.48 -10.15
CA THR A 165 3.12 -5.63 -9.02
C THR A 165 2.04 -5.74 -7.95
N PRO A 166 2.27 -6.51 -6.86
CA PRO A 166 1.32 -6.64 -5.75
C PRO A 166 0.98 -5.29 -5.12
N ALA A 167 -0.32 -4.98 -5.10
CA ALA A 167 -0.86 -3.73 -4.58
C ALA A 167 -2.31 -3.94 -4.15
N PHE A 168 -2.81 -3.10 -3.27
CA PHE A 168 -4.23 -3.05 -2.92
C PHE A 168 -4.66 -1.62 -2.64
N TRP A 169 -5.97 -1.37 -2.71
CA TRP A 169 -6.56 -0.07 -2.46
C TRP A 169 -7.67 -0.17 -1.43
N VAL A 170 -7.90 0.92 -0.70
CA VAL A 170 -8.88 1.01 0.39
C VAL A 170 -9.50 2.40 0.41
N LYS A 171 -10.80 2.50 0.72
CA LYS A 171 -11.44 3.79 1.02
C LYS A 171 -11.02 4.27 2.40
N GLN A 172 -10.66 5.54 2.51
CA GLN A 172 -10.35 6.15 3.80
C GLN A 172 -11.56 6.11 4.75
N ALA A 173 -12.78 6.19 4.20
CA ALA A 173 -14.01 6.04 4.96
C ALA A 173 -14.13 4.67 5.65
N ASP A 174 -13.71 3.59 5.00
CA ASP A 174 -13.76 2.23 5.58
C ASP A 174 -12.82 2.09 6.79
N VAL A 175 -11.65 2.76 6.74
CA VAL A 175 -10.72 2.82 7.88
C VAL A 175 -11.34 3.60 9.03
N ASN A 176 -11.93 4.77 8.75
CA ASN A 176 -12.59 5.60 9.76
C ASN A 176 -13.86 4.97 10.35
N ALA A 177 -14.50 4.03 9.65
CA ALA A 177 -15.69 3.32 10.11
C ALA A 177 -15.36 2.20 11.10
N LEU A 178 -14.08 1.85 11.30
CA LEU A 178 -13.67 0.78 12.21
C LEU A 178 -14.02 1.11 13.66
N GLN A 179 -14.64 0.15 14.34
CA GLN A 179 -14.95 0.29 15.75
C GLN A 179 -13.71 -0.01 16.59
N VAL A 180 -13.11 1.04 17.14
CA VAL A 180 -11.95 0.92 18.03
C VAL A 180 -12.37 1.21 19.47
N PHE A 181 -12.15 0.23 20.35
CA PHE A 181 -12.35 0.36 21.79
C PHE A 181 -11.00 0.48 22.48
N ARG A 182 -10.79 1.58 23.21
CA ARG A 182 -9.57 1.81 23.99
C ARG A 182 -9.62 1.01 25.28
N LEU A 183 -8.85 -0.07 25.34
CA LEU A 183 -8.75 -0.94 26.50
C LEU A 183 -8.06 -0.18 27.65
N GLN A 184 -8.70 -0.19 28.81
CA GLN A 184 -8.15 0.38 30.04
C GLN A 184 -7.43 -0.69 30.86
N TYR A 185 -8.06 -1.84 31.05
CA TYR A 185 -7.46 -3.00 31.72
C TYR A 185 -8.23 -4.30 31.44
N PHE A 186 -7.60 -5.45 31.69
CA PHE A 186 -8.29 -6.73 31.75
C PHE A 186 -8.93 -6.93 33.12
N ARG A 187 -10.26 -7.08 33.16
CA ARG A 187 -10.99 -7.51 34.36
C ARG A 187 -10.82 -9.00 34.61
N ARG A 188 -10.77 -9.81 33.55
CA ARG A 188 -10.52 -11.26 33.60
C ARG A 188 -9.70 -11.69 32.38
N VAL A 189 -8.83 -12.68 32.57
CA VAL A 189 -7.94 -13.19 31.52
C VAL A 189 -8.02 -14.70 31.30
N GLN A 190 -8.50 -15.47 32.30
CA GLN A 190 -8.65 -16.92 32.25
C GLN A 190 -10.10 -17.35 31.96
N THR A 191 -10.26 -18.52 31.32
CA THR A 191 -11.52 -19.11 30.83
C THR A 191 -12.17 -18.30 29.70
N GLN A 192 -12.47 -17.03 29.97
CA GLN A 192 -12.95 -16.04 29.00
C GLN A 192 -12.31 -14.69 29.35
N ALA A 193 -11.75 -14.00 28.37
CA ALA A 193 -11.18 -12.69 28.59
C ALA A 193 -12.31 -11.66 28.74
N GLU A 194 -12.17 -10.74 29.68
CA GLU A 194 -13.08 -9.60 29.83
C GLU A 194 -12.26 -8.34 30.02
N VAL A 195 -12.50 -7.35 29.17
CA VAL A 195 -11.78 -6.09 29.17
C VAL A 195 -12.71 -4.95 29.53
N VAL A 196 -12.20 -4.00 30.30
CA VAL A 196 -12.85 -2.70 30.48
C VAL A 196 -12.25 -1.75 29.46
N CYS A 197 -13.10 -1.09 28.69
CA CYS A 197 -12.69 -0.27 27.56
C CYS A 197 -13.56 0.97 27.41
N GLN A 198 -13.12 1.92 26.59
CA GLN A 198 -13.86 3.11 26.21
C GLN A 198 -14.13 3.13 24.70
N ASN A 199 -15.32 3.56 24.30
CA ASN A 199 -15.65 3.80 22.91
C ASN A 199 -15.09 5.16 22.41
N ALA A 200 -15.42 5.52 21.17
CA ALA A 200 -15.02 6.78 20.54
C ALA A 200 -15.45 8.02 21.34
N ASP A 201 -16.63 7.96 21.96
CA ASP A 201 -17.22 9.06 22.75
C ASP A 201 -16.68 9.09 24.20
N GLY A 202 -15.76 8.19 24.55
CA GLY A 202 -15.18 8.10 25.90
C GLY A 202 -16.07 7.37 26.91
N GLN A 203 -17.17 6.77 26.48
CA GLN A 203 -18.06 6.01 27.34
C GLN A 203 -17.41 4.67 27.71
N SER A 204 -17.38 4.37 29.01
CA SER A 204 -16.83 3.13 29.53
C SER A 204 -17.81 1.96 29.37
N GLY A 205 -17.27 0.80 29.02
CA GLY A 205 -18.00 -0.46 28.92
C GLY A 205 -17.10 -1.66 29.17
N ALA A 206 -17.67 -2.86 29.08
CA ALA A 206 -16.94 -4.11 29.17
C ALA A 206 -17.23 -5.00 27.96
N ILE A 207 -16.19 -5.68 27.47
CA ILE A 207 -16.30 -6.65 26.37
C ILE A 207 -15.71 -7.97 26.86
N ALA A 208 -16.54 -9.01 26.90
CA ALA A 208 -16.11 -10.39 27.12
C ALA A 208 -15.91 -11.10 25.78
N PHE A 209 -14.81 -11.82 25.62
CA PHE A 209 -14.45 -12.55 24.41
C PHE A 209 -13.59 -13.78 24.71
N ASP A 210 -13.63 -14.76 23.81
CA ASP A 210 -12.74 -15.91 23.85
C ASP A 210 -11.45 -15.60 23.07
N TRP A 211 -10.30 -16.07 23.57
CA TRP A 211 -9.01 -15.81 22.92
C TRP A 211 -8.95 -16.30 21.46
N SER A 212 -9.76 -17.30 21.10
CA SER A 212 -9.94 -17.80 19.74
C SER A 212 -10.60 -16.78 18.78
N GLU A 213 -11.28 -15.77 19.31
CA GLU A 213 -11.86 -14.68 18.50
C GLU A 213 -10.82 -13.65 18.07
N VAL A 214 -9.68 -13.60 18.77
CA VAL A 214 -8.54 -12.79 18.34
C VAL A 214 -7.92 -13.48 17.15
N SER A 215 -7.84 -12.76 16.03
CA SER A 215 -7.49 -13.32 14.72
C SER A 215 -6.15 -12.81 14.21
N GLN A 216 -5.72 -11.65 14.69
CA GLN A 216 -4.36 -11.14 14.54
C GLN A 216 -4.07 -10.12 15.64
N ILE A 217 -2.78 -9.89 15.87
CA ILE A 217 -2.27 -8.85 16.76
C ILE A 217 -1.47 -7.86 15.90
N VAL A 218 -1.76 -6.57 16.01
CA VAL A 218 -0.97 -5.51 15.35
C VAL A 218 -0.25 -4.69 16.40
N MET A 219 1.04 -4.43 16.22
CA MET A 219 1.88 -3.74 17.18
C MET A 219 2.63 -2.58 16.54
N GLY A 220 2.81 -1.51 17.31
CA GLY A 220 3.56 -0.33 16.89
C GLY A 220 4.20 0.39 18.06
N GLN A 221 5.33 1.03 17.79
CA GLN A 221 6.01 1.95 18.68
C GLN A 221 5.84 3.36 18.15
N LEU A 222 5.16 4.21 18.91
CA LEU A 222 4.88 5.58 18.52
C LEU A 222 5.85 6.51 19.24
N PRO A 223 6.59 7.37 18.53
CA PRO A 223 7.54 8.27 19.16
C PRO A 223 6.83 9.30 20.05
N LEU A 224 7.46 9.58 21.19
CA LEU A 224 7.13 10.67 22.09
C LEU A 224 8.24 11.73 21.96
N PHE A 225 7.85 12.90 21.44
CA PHE A 225 8.76 14.01 21.20
C PHE A 225 8.79 14.97 22.39
N GLU A 226 9.97 15.50 22.71
CA GLU A 226 10.12 16.66 23.58
C GLU A 226 10.92 17.76 22.87
N SER A 227 10.62 19.02 23.21
CA SER A 227 11.40 20.18 22.78
C SER A 227 12.66 20.29 23.65
N VAL A 228 13.81 19.87 23.11
CA VAL A 228 15.09 20.06 23.77
C VAL A 228 15.74 21.36 23.30
N VAL A 229 16.39 22.07 24.23
CA VAL A 229 17.27 23.20 23.89
C VAL A 229 18.67 22.65 23.73
N ASP A 230 19.23 22.75 22.54
CA ASP A 230 20.58 22.31 22.20
C ASP A 230 21.42 23.52 21.78
N MET A 231 22.74 23.43 21.89
CA MET A 231 23.65 24.45 21.37
C MET A 231 24.10 24.04 19.97
N ASP A 232 23.91 24.91 18.98
CA ASP A 232 24.45 24.66 17.65
C ASP A 232 25.98 24.74 17.62
N ALA A 233 26.58 24.42 16.46
CA ALA A 233 28.02 24.44 16.26
C ALA A 233 28.69 25.80 16.57
N TRP A 234 27.90 26.87 16.71
CA TRP A 234 28.32 28.23 17.04
C TRP A 234 27.85 28.70 18.42
N LYS A 235 27.46 27.78 19.32
CA LYS A 235 27.00 28.07 20.69
C LYS A 235 25.74 28.94 20.76
N LYS A 236 24.87 28.92 19.74
CA LYS A 236 23.52 29.50 19.86
C LYS A 236 22.54 28.44 20.32
N LEU A 237 21.68 28.83 21.25
CA LEU A 237 20.57 27.99 21.71
C LEU A 237 19.59 27.78 20.55
N GLN A 238 19.44 26.54 20.10
CA GLN A 238 18.43 26.10 19.15
C GLN A 238 17.47 25.14 19.85
N ARG A 239 16.17 25.39 19.72
CA ARG A 239 15.17 24.39 20.08
C ARG A 239 15.10 23.36 18.97
N LYS A 240 15.28 22.08 19.31
CA LYS A 240 15.11 20.94 18.40
C LYS A 240 14.15 19.96 19.03
N GLU A 241 13.33 19.33 18.20
CA GLU A 241 12.55 18.18 18.63
C GLU A 241 13.44 16.94 18.61
N LYS A 242 13.41 16.18 19.69
CA LYS A 242 14.11 14.91 19.80
C LYS A 242 13.13 13.85 20.32
N THR A 243 13.12 12.69 19.67
CA THR A 243 12.43 11.51 20.20
C THR A 243 13.13 11.11 21.49
N GLN A 244 12.42 11.20 22.61
CA GLN A 244 12.96 10.80 23.90
C GLN A 244 12.56 9.37 24.28
N ASP A 245 11.35 8.98 23.91
CA ASP A 245 10.74 7.74 24.34
C ASP A 245 9.72 7.25 23.30
N HIS A 246 9.18 6.05 23.50
CA HIS A 246 8.13 5.49 22.67
C HIS A 246 6.96 4.99 23.53
N ALA A 247 5.75 5.20 23.04
CA ALA A 247 4.57 4.51 23.53
C ALA A 247 4.39 3.21 22.72
N GLU A 248 4.11 2.11 23.39
CA GLU A 248 3.78 0.85 22.74
C GLU A 248 2.27 0.71 22.62
N ILE A 249 1.81 0.50 21.39
CA ILE A 249 0.40 0.29 21.08
C ILE A 249 0.22 -1.09 20.48
N ILE A 250 -0.84 -1.77 20.93
CA ILE A 250 -1.20 -3.12 20.51
C ILE A 250 -2.69 -3.15 20.22
N ASP A 251 -3.03 -3.63 19.03
CA ASP A 251 -4.40 -3.87 18.61
C ASP A 251 -4.66 -5.36 18.53
N LEU A 252 -5.72 -5.80 19.22
CA LEU A 252 -6.30 -7.13 19.08
C LEU A 252 -7.47 -7.03 18.10
N HIS A 253 -7.37 -7.73 16.97
CA HIS A 253 -8.42 -7.70 15.95
C HIS A 253 -9.42 -8.82 16.19
N LEU A 254 -10.69 -8.43 16.36
CA LEU A 254 -11.83 -9.33 16.46
C LEU A 254 -12.69 -9.17 15.20
N HIS A 255 -12.24 -9.70 14.06
CA HIS A 255 -12.94 -9.46 12.78
C HIS A 255 -14.39 -9.95 12.78
N GLN A 256 -14.68 -11.07 13.45
CA GLN A 256 -16.06 -11.59 13.56
C GLN A 256 -16.99 -10.60 14.29
N ARG A 257 -16.43 -9.81 15.22
CA ARG A 257 -17.16 -8.74 15.94
C ARG A 257 -17.01 -7.37 15.29
N LYS A 258 -16.28 -7.27 14.17
CA LYS A 258 -16.00 -6.03 13.43
C LYS A 258 -15.39 -4.92 14.30
N CYS A 259 -14.57 -5.28 15.29
CA CYS A 259 -13.96 -4.31 16.20
C CYS A 259 -12.50 -4.61 16.54
N ILE A 260 -11.82 -3.57 17.03
CA ILE A 260 -10.43 -3.58 17.47
C ILE A 260 -10.38 -3.20 18.94
N LEU A 261 -9.70 -4.00 19.75
CA LEU A 261 -9.34 -3.62 21.12
C LEU A 261 -7.93 -3.04 21.11
N ARG A 262 -7.79 -1.77 21.45
CA ARG A 262 -6.51 -1.04 21.43
C ARG A 262 -5.97 -0.86 22.83
N LEU A 263 -4.78 -1.38 23.06
CA LEU A 263 -4.02 -1.27 24.30
C LEU A 263 -2.85 -0.30 24.10
N CYS A 264 -2.50 0.44 25.15
CA CYS A 264 -1.31 1.26 25.17
C CYS A 264 -0.62 1.16 26.54
N ASP A 265 0.70 1.00 26.55
CA ASP A 265 1.50 0.86 27.76
C ASP A 265 1.34 2.03 28.73
N ARG A 266 1.17 3.26 28.20
CA ARG A 266 1.02 4.48 29.00
C ARG A 266 -0.36 4.69 29.58
N THR A 267 -1.39 4.08 29.00
CA THR A 267 -2.79 4.27 29.43
C THR A 267 -3.39 3.03 30.08
N TYR A 268 -2.66 1.91 30.12
CA TYR A 268 -3.12 0.68 30.75
C TYR A 268 -3.08 0.80 32.29
N ASP A 269 -4.19 0.48 32.95
CA ASP A 269 -4.31 0.53 34.41
C ASP A 269 -3.95 -0.82 35.05
N PHE A 270 -2.69 -0.95 35.46
CA PHE A 270 -2.20 -2.12 36.19
C PHE A 270 -2.74 -2.24 37.62
N ARG A 271 -3.32 -1.18 38.20
CA ARG A 271 -3.86 -1.22 39.56
C ARG A 271 -5.25 -1.84 39.59
N GLN A 272 -6.04 -1.63 38.53
CA GLN A 272 -7.36 -2.22 38.37
C GLN A 272 -7.35 -3.55 37.61
N GLY A 273 -6.30 -3.81 36.83
CA GLY A 273 -6.14 -5.05 36.09
C GLY A 273 -6.07 -6.28 37.00
N ASN A 274 -6.69 -7.38 36.55
CA ASN A 274 -6.58 -8.67 37.20
C ASN A 274 -5.10 -9.13 37.20
N PRO A 275 -4.57 -9.66 38.32
CA PRO A 275 -3.26 -10.30 38.32
C PRO A 275 -3.12 -11.31 37.19
N LEU A 276 -2.05 -11.18 36.40
CA LEU A 276 -1.81 -12.12 35.32
C LEU A 276 -1.39 -13.48 35.88
N PRO A 277 -1.74 -14.59 35.22
CA PRO A 277 -1.30 -15.93 35.64
C PRO A 277 0.23 -16.09 35.65
N ASN A 278 0.95 -15.29 34.86
CA ASN A 278 2.41 -15.25 34.83
C ASN A 278 2.99 -14.15 35.74
N ALA A 279 2.20 -13.56 36.65
CA ALA A 279 2.64 -12.45 37.49
C ALA A 279 3.79 -12.81 38.42
N ASP A 280 3.93 -14.08 38.82
CA ASP A 280 5.01 -14.52 39.72
C ASP A 280 6.39 -14.53 39.06
N ALA A 281 6.44 -14.56 37.73
CA ALA A 281 7.68 -14.45 36.97
C ALA A 281 8.12 -12.99 36.73
N ILE A 282 7.37 -11.99 37.21
CA ILE A 282 7.69 -10.57 37.01
C ILE A 282 8.80 -10.15 38.01
N PRO A 283 10.01 -9.79 37.54
CA PRO A 283 11.04 -9.24 38.40
C PRO A 283 10.64 -7.83 38.88
N ASP A 284 10.97 -7.51 40.13
CA ASP A 284 10.83 -6.16 40.71
C ASP A 284 9.43 -5.54 40.57
N LYS A 285 8.40 -6.27 41.05
CA LYS A 285 6.97 -5.90 41.04
C LYS A 285 6.65 -4.49 41.57
N ALA A 286 7.54 -3.85 42.32
CA ALA A 286 7.28 -2.57 42.99
C ALA A 286 7.86 -1.32 42.29
N LEU A 287 8.75 -1.49 41.29
CA LEU A 287 9.61 -0.38 40.81
C LEU A 287 9.20 0.21 39.44
N SER A 288 8.51 -0.55 38.60
CA SER A 288 8.14 -0.10 37.24
C SER A 288 6.93 -0.82 36.67
N THR A 289 6.17 -0.14 35.81
CA THR A 289 5.09 -0.75 35.02
C THR A 289 5.61 -1.52 33.80
N ARG A 290 6.86 -1.31 33.39
CA ARG A 290 7.43 -1.94 32.19
C ARG A 290 7.53 -3.48 32.28
N PRO A 291 7.98 -4.09 33.39
CA PRO A 291 7.94 -5.55 33.55
C PRO A 291 6.52 -6.12 33.49
N HIS A 292 5.54 -5.41 34.05
CA HIS A 292 4.13 -5.80 34.00
C HIS A 292 3.56 -5.76 32.59
N TRP A 293 3.90 -4.72 31.82
CA TRP A 293 3.54 -4.62 30.41
C TRP A 293 4.14 -5.77 29.59
N ASN A 294 5.43 -6.05 29.76
CA ASN A 294 6.08 -7.16 29.05
C ASN A 294 5.41 -8.51 29.38
N ALA A 295 5.07 -8.75 30.65
CA ALA A 295 4.35 -9.96 31.07
C ALA A 295 2.95 -10.04 30.45
N LEU A 296 2.23 -8.92 30.37
CA LEU A 296 0.93 -8.84 29.69
C LEU A 296 1.06 -9.20 28.21
N ILE A 297 2.07 -8.67 27.52
CA ILE A 297 2.24 -8.90 26.08
C ILE A 297 2.61 -10.36 25.80
N THR A 298 3.50 -10.93 26.62
CA THR A 298 3.84 -12.35 26.55
C THR A 298 2.58 -13.20 26.76
N TYR A 299 1.79 -12.90 27.78
CA TYR A 299 0.56 -13.63 28.06
C TYR A 299 -0.44 -13.56 26.90
N ILE A 300 -0.72 -12.35 26.37
CA ILE A 300 -1.63 -12.16 25.22
C ILE A 300 -1.18 -13.00 24.01
N ARG A 301 0.13 -13.00 23.70
CA ARG A 301 0.68 -13.76 22.57
C ARG A 301 0.53 -15.27 22.78
N GLU A 302 0.76 -15.75 23.99
CA GLU A 302 0.62 -17.16 24.35
C GLU A 302 -0.84 -17.65 24.29
N GLN A 303 -1.80 -16.80 24.67
CA GLN A 303 -3.22 -17.13 24.63
C GLN A 303 -3.79 -17.09 23.21
N ALA A 304 -3.52 -16.03 22.45
CA ALA A 304 -4.12 -15.84 21.13
C ALA A 304 -3.50 -16.76 20.05
N LYS A 305 -2.19 -17.02 20.10
CA LYS A 305 -1.47 -17.88 19.12
C LYS A 305 -1.75 -17.54 17.64
N VAL A 306 -1.90 -16.26 17.35
CA VAL A 306 -2.24 -15.73 16.02
C VAL A 306 -1.08 -14.96 15.38
N PRO A 307 -1.15 -14.63 14.07
CA PRO A 307 -0.14 -13.79 13.43
C PRO A 307 0.03 -12.44 14.14
N VAL A 308 1.29 -12.06 14.36
CA VAL A 308 1.67 -10.77 14.93
C VAL A 308 2.26 -9.89 13.83
N ARG A 309 1.70 -8.68 13.65
CA ARG A 309 2.15 -7.68 12.69
C ARG A 309 2.95 -6.60 13.42
N THR A 310 4.23 -6.48 13.09
CA THR A 310 5.16 -5.53 13.74
C THR A 310 5.79 -4.54 12.76
N GLY A 311 5.27 -4.47 11.53
CA GLY A 311 5.84 -3.66 10.45
C GLY A 311 5.54 -2.16 10.53
N PHE A 312 5.03 -1.68 11.67
CA PHE A 312 4.55 -0.30 11.80
C PHE A 312 5.64 0.73 11.55
N SER A 313 6.85 0.60 12.12
CA SER A 313 7.89 1.64 11.99
C SER A 313 8.20 1.97 10.53
N GLN A 314 8.43 0.94 9.72
CA GLN A 314 8.72 1.11 8.29
C GLN A 314 7.51 1.64 7.51
N PHE A 315 6.30 1.17 7.82
CA PHE A 315 5.08 1.69 7.19
C PHE A 315 4.84 3.16 7.57
N GLY A 316 4.98 3.49 8.85
CA GLY A 316 4.72 4.79 9.44
C GLY A 316 5.60 5.86 8.84
N GLU A 317 6.92 5.63 8.76
CA GLU A 317 7.87 6.54 8.12
C GLU A 317 7.43 6.95 6.71
N GLY A 318 7.03 5.98 5.88
CA GLY A 318 6.54 6.27 4.53
C GLY A 318 5.14 6.87 4.50
N ALA A 319 4.27 6.54 5.47
CA ALA A 319 2.90 7.05 5.52
C ALA A 319 2.85 8.53 5.92
N LEU A 320 3.79 9.03 6.71
CA LEU A 320 3.86 10.43 7.13
C LEU A 320 3.85 11.41 5.94
N GLU A 321 4.44 11.03 4.80
CA GLU A 321 4.48 11.85 3.58
C GLU A 321 3.09 12.11 2.98
N TYR A 322 2.09 11.29 3.32
CA TYR A 322 0.75 11.34 2.70
C TYR A 322 -0.37 11.69 3.68
N LEU A 323 -0.12 11.66 4.99
CA LEU A 323 -1.19 11.83 5.99
C LEU A 323 -1.82 13.21 5.94
N ASP A 324 -1.04 14.25 5.64
CA ASP A 324 -1.54 15.62 5.50
C ASP A 324 -2.42 15.81 4.24
N LEU A 325 -2.35 14.87 3.29
CA LEU A 325 -3.15 14.87 2.07
C LEU A 325 -4.49 14.13 2.25
N LEU A 326 -4.68 13.45 3.37
CA LEU A 326 -5.90 12.72 3.69
C LEU A 326 -6.82 13.56 4.57
N PRO A 327 -8.15 13.38 4.49
CA PRO A 327 -9.03 13.89 5.53
C PRO A 327 -8.65 13.28 6.87
N THR A 328 -8.97 14.03 7.94
CA THR A 328 -8.62 13.65 9.31
C THR A 328 -9.04 12.22 9.63
N LEU A 329 -8.07 11.42 10.09
CA LEU A 329 -8.29 10.06 10.59
C LEU A 329 -8.56 10.09 12.09
N LYS A 330 -9.67 9.51 12.51
CA LYS A 330 -9.97 9.36 13.94
C LYS A 330 -9.11 8.23 14.50
N HIS A 331 -8.00 8.59 15.15
CA HIS A 331 -6.99 7.59 15.53
C HIS A 331 -7.28 6.87 16.85
N HIS A 332 -8.21 7.34 17.70
CA HIS A 332 -8.56 6.68 18.96
C HIS A 332 -7.36 6.39 19.89
N ILE A 333 -6.34 7.25 19.87
CA ILE A 333 -5.17 7.18 20.76
C ILE A 333 -5.23 8.38 21.69
N ALA A 334 -5.23 8.11 23.00
CA ALA A 334 -5.33 9.13 24.04
C ALA A 334 -4.01 9.27 24.79
N LEU A 335 -2.94 9.57 24.05
CA LEU A 335 -1.63 9.87 24.63
C LEU A 335 -1.53 11.35 24.94
N ALA A 336 -1.06 11.70 26.13
CA ALA A 336 -0.70 13.07 26.44
C ALA A 336 0.54 13.45 25.62
N ARG A 337 0.39 14.42 24.72
CA ARG A 337 1.47 14.90 23.85
C ARG A 337 1.61 16.41 24.00
N MET A 338 2.86 16.87 23.95
CA MET A 338 3.15 18.31 23.93
C MET A 338 2.71 18.97 22.62
N GLN A 339 2.71 18.21 21.52
CA GLN A 339 2.28 18.67 20.20
C GLN A 339 1.53 17.55 19.45
N PRO A 340 0.61 17.90 18.53
CA PRO A 340 0.00 16.95 17.60
C PRO A 340 1.05 16.21 16.78
N THR A 341 0.75 14.99 16.37
CA THR A 341 1.66 14.17 15.57
C THR A 341 0.90 13.29 14.60
N ASN A 342 1.45 13.11 13.40
CA ASN A 342 0.90 12.21 12.40
C ASN A 342 1.22 10.73 12.68
N TRP A 343 2.03 10.42 13.70
CA TRP A 343 2.31 9.03 14.09
C TRP A 343 1.07 8.30 14.65
N ASP A 344 0.15 9.02 15.30
CA ASP A 344 -1.09 8.44 15.82
C ASP A 344 -2.04 8.01 14.68
N PRO A 345 -2.40 8.89 13.73
CA PRO A 345 -3.19 8.49 12.55
C PRO A 345 -2.43 7.50 11.65
N ALA A 346 -1.10 7.55 11.57
CA ALA A 346 -0.31 6.54 10.87
C ALA A 346 -0.53 5.14 11.45
N PHE A 347 -0.50 5.00 12.79
CA PHE A 347 -0.72 3.71 13.44
C PHE A 347 -2.16 3.23 13.23
N HIS A 348 -3.13 4.13 13.37
CA HIS A 348 -4.52 3.78 13.10
C HIS A 348 -4.72 3.30 11.66
N LEU A 349 -4.13 3.99 10.69
CA LEU A 349 -4.13 3.55 9.30
C LEU A 349 -3.48 2.18 9.14
N TYR A 350 -2.26 1.98 9.66
CA TYR A 350 -1.54 0.70 9.57
C TYR A 350 -2.38 -0.48 10.08
N SER A 351 -2.95 -0.32 11.28
CA SER A 351 -3.80 -1.33 11.91
C SER A 351 -5.09 -1.54 11.13
N GLY A 352 -5.76 -0.46 10.73
CA GLY A 352 -7.00 -0.54 9.96
C GLY A 352 -6.83 -1.21 8.59
N LEU A 353 -5.73 -0.96 7.89
CA LEU A 353 -5.42 -1.67 6.65
C LEU A 353 -5.27 -3.18 6.89
N HIS A 354 -4.60 -3.59 7.98
CA HIS A 354 -4.48 -5.01 8.34
C HIS A 354 -5.85 -5.63 8.68
N PHE A 355 -6.74 -4.86 9.31
CA PHE A 355 -8.09 -5.29 9.61
C PHE A 355 -8.93 -5.52 8.34
N LEU A 356 -8.89 -4.56 7.42
CA LEU A 356 -9.69 -4.59 6.19
C LEU A 356 -9.19 -5.68 5.22
N GLN A 357 -7.88 -5.86 5.09
CA GLN A 357 -7.31 -6.89 4.20
C GLN A 357 -7.59 -8.32 4.69
N HIS A 358 -7.74 -8.54 5.99
CA HIS A 358 -8.18 -9.83 6.52
C HIS A 358 -9.64 -10.14 6.19
N SER A 359 -10.49 -9.11 6.18
CA SER A 359 -11.92 -9.25 5.89
C SER A 359 -12.19 -9.56 4.40
N GLY A 360 -11.23 -9.27 3.51
CA GLY A 360 -11.29 -9.60 2.09
C GLY A 360 -10.79 -11.01 1.72
N THR A 361 -10.54 -11.88 2.69
CA THR A 361 -10.01 -13.25 2.49
C THR A 361 -11.05 -14.37 2.69
N LEU A 362 -12.34 -14.09 2.49
CA LEU A 362 -13.41 -15.10 2.49
C LEU A 362 -13.93 -15.40 1.08
#